data_AF-A0A368JYL1-F1
#
_entry.id   AF-A0A368JYL1-F1
#
_cell.length_a   1.000
_cell.length_b   1.000
_cell.length_c   1.000
_cell.angle_alpha   90.00
_cell.angle_beta   90.00
_cell.angle_gamma   90.00
#
_symmetry.space_group_name_H-M   'P 1'
#
loop_
_entity.id
_entity.type
_entity.pdbx_description
1 polymer ?
#
loop_
_entity_poly.entity_id
_entity_poly.type
_entity_poly.pdbx_seq_one_letter_code
_entity_poly.pdbx_strand_id
1 'polypeptide(L)' 'KVREISHMLKAIHAQESREAAQEKAAMIIEDLRRQKLGKAADLIEAHIDETLTFYAFPDSHWLKIRTNNPLERIMKEIR' A
#
# COMPACT_ATOMS: atom_id res chain seq x y z
N LYS A 1 -16.80 -3.11 1.08
CA LYS A 1 -15.90 -2.75 2.20
C LYS A 1 -14.45 -3.25 2.02
N VAL A 2 -14.13 -4.55 2.14
CA VAL A 2 -12.71 -5.03 2.01
C VAL A 2 -12.11 -4.74 0.64
N ARG A 3 -12.89 -4.93 -0.44
CA ARG A 3 -12.46 -4.62 -1.81
C ARG A 3 -12.13 -3.14 -2.00
N GLU A 4 -12.93 -2.24 -1.42
CA GLU A 4 -12.72 -0.79 -1.51
C GLU A 4 -11.45 -0.37 -0.76
N ILE A 5 -11.26 -0.87 0.46
CA ILE A 5 -10.03 -0.63 1.24
C ILE A 5 -8.80 -1.15 0.48
N SER A 6 -8.88 -2.33 -0.13
CA SER A 6 -7.80 -2.87 -0.96
C SER A 6 -7.50 -1.97 -2.17
N HIS A 7 -8.51 -1.43 -2.83
CA HIS A 7 -8.33 -0.49 -3.93
C HIS A 7 -7.68 0.82 -3.46
N MET A 8 -8.07 1.35 -2.31
CA MET A 8 -7.43 2.54 -1.71
C MET A 8 -5.94 2.31 -1.45
N LEU A 9 -5.60 1.18 -0.83
CA LEU A 9 -4.19 0.83 -0.55
C LEU A 9 -3.37 0.66 -1.83
N LYS A 10 -3.95 0.05 -2.87
CA LYS A 10 -3.31 -0.05 -4.18
C LYS A 10 -3.10 1.32 -4.84
N ALA A 11 -3.99 2.28 -4.60
CA ALA A 11 -3.87 3.63 -5.14
C ALA A 11 -2.66 4.40 -4.57
N ILE A 12 -2.24 4.10 -3.33
CA ILE A 12 -1.00 4.67 -2.74
C ILE A 12 0.22 4.23 -3.54
N HIS A 13 0.32 2.93 -3.81
CA HIS A 13 1.48 2.32 -4.48
C HIS A 13 1.45 2.51 -6.01
N ALA A 14 0.38 3.08 -6.55
CA ALA A 14 0.20 3.37 -7.97
C ALA A 14 0.62 4.80 -8.35
N GLN A 15 1.02 5.62 -7.37
CA GLN A 15 1.47 6.99 -7.65
C GLN A 15 2.79 7.02 -8.41
N GLU A 16 3.01 8.11 -9.14
CA GLU A 16 4.17 8.34 -10.00
C GLU A 16 5.46 8.68 -9.24
N SER A 17 5.35 9.17 -8.00
CA SER A 17 6.48 9.55 -7.16
C SER A 17 6.26 9.18 -5.70
N ARG A 18 7.36 9.11 -4.93
CA ARG A 18 7.33 8.88 -3.49
C ARG A 18 6.52 9.96 -2.77
N GLU A 19 6.69 11.23 -3.17
CA GLU A 19 5.99 12.37 -2.58
C GLU A 19 4.48 12.27 -2.82
N ALA A 20 4.06 11.96 -4.05
CA ALA A 20 2.65 11.76 -4.38
C ALA A 20 2.05 10.55 -3.62
N ALA A 21 2.82 9.47 -3.46
CA ALA A 21 2.42 8.31 -2.66
C ALA A 21 2.23 8.67 -1.18
N GLN A 22 3.12 9.49 -0.61
CA GLN A 22 3.02 9.95 0.78
C GLN A 22 1.80 10.85 1.00
N GLU A 23 1.55 11.81 0.09
CA GLU A 23 0.35 12.64 0.15
C GLU A 23 -0.92 11.79 0.06
N LYS A 24 -0.94 10.84 -0.88
CA LYS A 24 -2.08 9.92 -1.03
C LYS A 24 -2.29 9.04 0.20
N ALA A 25 -1.21 8.60 0.84
CA ALA A 25 -1.29 7.83 2.08
C ALA A 25 -1.90 8.66 3.21
N ALA A 26 -1.48 9.93 3.38
CA ALA A 26 -2.06 10.83 4.39
C ALA A 26 -3.57 11.00 4.20
N MET A 27 -4.02 11.24 2.95
CA MET A 27 -5.46 11.32 2.64
C MET A 27 -6.22 10.04 3.01
N ILE A 28 -5.63 8.88 2.73
CA ILE A 28 -6.27 7.58 3.03
C ILE A 28 -6.28 7.30 4.53
N ILE A 29 -5.24 7.69 5.28
CA ILE A 29 -5.20 7.59 6.74
C ILE A 29 -6.34 8.41 7.35
N GLU A 30 -6.55 9.64 6.90
CA GLU A 30 -7.67 10.47 7.35
C GLU A 30 -9.03 9.83 7.04
N ASP A 31 -9.21 9.30 5.83
CA ASP A 31 -10.45 8.63 5.43
C ASP A 31 -10.71 7.36 6.28
N LEU A 32 -9.68 6.56 6.55
CA LEU A 32 -9.79 5.39 7.42
C LEU A 32 -10.14 5.77 8.86
N ARG A 33 -9.59 6.88 9.39
CA ARG A 33 -9.98 7.42 10.70
C ARG A 33 -11.45 7.84 10.71
N ARG A 34 -11.94 8.52 9.65
CA ARG A 34 -13.37 8.87 9.50
C ARG A 34 -14.28 7.64 9.43
N GLN A 35 -13.82 6.56 8.80
CA GLN A 35 -14.54 5.30 8.71
C GLN A 35 -14.48 4.44 9.99
N LYS A 36 -13.91 4.96 11.09
CA LYS A 36 -13.68 4.24 12.37
C LYS A 36 -12.77 3.02 12.24
N LEU A 37 -11.88 3.02 11.25
CA LEU A 37 -10.85 2.00 11.02
C LEU A 37 -9.50 2.44 11.59
N GLY A 38 -9.48 2.92 12.84
CA GLY A 38 -8.29 3.51 13.48
C GLY A 38 -7.05 2.62 13.41
N LYS A 39 -7.18 1.33 13.78
CA LYS A 39 -6.06 0.37 13.71
C LYS A 39 -5.44 0.23 12.32
N ALA A 40 -6.26 0.32 11.27
CA ALA A 40 -5.74 0.25 9.90
C ALA A 40 -5.01 1.54 9.52
N ALA A 41 -5.52 2.68 9.97
CA ALA A 41 -4.87 3.97 9.79
C ALA A 41 -3.51 4.01 10.51
N ASP A 42 -3.44 3.55 11.77
CA ASP A 42 -2.20 3.51 12.57
C ASP A 42 -1.15 2.57 11.95
N LEU A 43 -1.58 1.43 11.42
CA LEU A 43 -0.67 0.48 10.75
C LEU A 43 -0.07 1.08 9.47
N ILE A 44 -0.87 1.80 8.68
CA ILE A 44 -0.37 2.49 7.49
C ILE A 44 0.58 3.61 7.90
N GLU A 45 0.20 4.45 8.87
CA GLU A 45 1.03 5.55 9.35
C GLU A 45 2.41 5.06 9.83
N ALA A 46 2.46 3.92 10.52
CA ALA A 46 3.71 3.35 11.03
C ALA A 46 4.61 2.73 9.94
N HIS A 47 4.02 2.06 8.93
CA HIS A 47 4.77 1.23 7.99
C HIS A 47 4.83 1.77 6.56
N ILE A 48 4.12 2.85 6.24
CA ILE A 48 4.03 3.32 4.86
C ILE A 48 5.42 3.67 4.30
N ASP A 49 6.29 4.31 5.08
CA ASP A 49 7.62 4.69 4.60
C ASP A 49 8.46 3.48 4.17
N GLU A 50 8.39 2.39 4.94
CA GLU A 50 9.04 1.12 4.60
C GLU A 50 8.49 0.58 3.26
N THR A 51 7.17 0.60 3.07
CA THR A 51 6.53 0.09 1.85
C THR A 51 6.81 0.95 0.61
N LEU A 52 7.21 2.22 0.77
CA LEU A 52 7.53 3.11 -0.34
C LEU A 52 9.03 3.10 -0.71
N THR A 53 9.85 2.31 -0.02
CA THR A 53 11.30 2.21 -0.27
C THR A 53 11.61 1.76 -1.71
N PHE A 54 10.68 1.08 -2.40
CA PHE A 54 10.87 0.64 -3.78
C PHE A 54 11.08 1.80 -4.77
N TYR A 55 10.65 3.04 -4.45
CA TYR A 55 10.91 4.22 -5.28
C TYR A 55 12.41 4.56 -5.40
N ALA A 56 13.27 4.02 -4.53
CA ALA A 56 14.72 4.17 -4.64
C ALA A 56 15.34 3.33 -5.79
N PHE A 57 14.59 2.41 -6.39
CA PHE A 57 15.03 1.59 -7.51
C PHE A 57 14.56 2.17 -8.85
N PRO A 58 15.14 1.76 -9.99
CA PRO A 58 14.61 2.08 -11.32
C PRO A 58 13.14 1.64 -11.48
N ASP A 59 12.38 2.39 -12.28
CA ASP A 59 10.94 2.17 -12.53
C ASP A 59 10.63 0.75 -13.02
N SER A 60 11.55 0.17 -13.79
CA SER A 60 11.48 -1.20 -14.30
C SER A 60 11.36 -2.26 -13.20
N HIS A 61 11.77 -1.94 -11.97
CA HIS A 61 11.69 -2.85 -10.82
C HIS A 61 10.44 -2.65 -9.96
N TRP A 62 9.79 -1.49 -10.03
CA TRP A 62 8.69 -1.14 -9.12
C TRP A 62 7.56 -2.17 -9.14
N LEU A 63 7.15 -2.60 -10.33
CA LEU A 63 6.06 -3.57 -10.48
C LEU A 63 6.38 -4.92 -9.82
N LYS A 64 7.65 -5.36 -9.89
CA LYS A 64 8.11 -6.63 -9.32
C LYS A 64 8.25 -6.54 -7.80
N ILE A 65 8.69 -5.40 -7.27
CA ILE A 65 8.92 -5.22 -5.83
C ILE A 65 7.59 -5.02 -5.10
N ARG A 66 6.66 -4.23 -5.65
CA ARG A 66 5.38 -3.93 -4.98
C ARG A 66 4.35 -5.06 -5.04
N THR A 67 4.56 -6.10 -5.85
CA THR A 67 3.58 -7.17 -6.04
C THR A 67 3.78 -8.32 -5.04
N ASN A 68 2.70 -8.69 -4.34
CA ASN A 68 2.68 -9.86 -3.46
C ASN A 68 2.17 -11.13 -4.17
N ASN A 69 1.87 -11.07 -5.47
CA ASN A 69 1.25 -12.17 -6.22
C ASN A 69 2.01 -13.51 -6.10
N PRO A 70 3.35 -13.56 -6.19
CA PRO A 70 4.08 -14.82 -6.05
C PRO A 70 3.91 -15.45 -4.66
N LEU A 71 3.93 -14.63 -3.61
CA LEU A 71 3.73 -15.06 -2.23
C LEU A 71 2.29 -15.51 -1.99
N GLU A 72 1.29 -14.77 -2.48
CA GLU A 72 -0.11 -15.17 -2.40
C GLU A 72 -0.38 -16.50 -3.13
N ARG A 73 0.31 -16.75 -4.25
CA ARG A 73 0.21 -18.01 -4.99
C ARG A 73 0.74 -19.17 -4.14
N ILE A 74 1.95 -19.02 -3.59
CA ILE A 74 2.58 -20.04 -2.74
C ILE A 74 1.69 -20.33 -1.51
N MET A 75 1.16 -19.30 -0.85
CA MET A 75 0.27 -19.49 0.32
C MET A 75 -1.03 -20.23 -0.02
N LYS A 76 -1.54 -20.11 -1.25
CA LYS A 76 -2.71 -20.85 -1.71
C LYS A 76 -2.40 -22.31 -2.05
N GLU A 77 -1.18 -22.60 -2.51
CA GLU A 77 -0.76 -23.96 -2.86
C GLU A 77 -0.45 -24.82 -1.64
N ILE A 78 0.00 -24.20 -0.53
CA ILE A 78 0.38 -24.90 0.71
C ILE A 78 -0.82 -25.11 1.66
N ARG A 79 -1.88 -24.32 1.54
CA ARG A 79 -3.07 -24.37 2.40
C ARG A 79 -4.01 -25.52 2.02
#